data_AF-A0A2S7PV57-F1
#
_entry.id   AF-A0A2S7PV57-F1
#
_cell.length_a   1.000
_cell.length_b   1.000
_cell.length_c   1.000
_cell.angle_alpha   90.00
_cell.angle_beta   90.00
_cell.angle_gamma   90.00
#
_symmetry.space_group_name_H-M   'P 1'
#
loop_
_entity.id
_entity.type
_entity.pdbx_description
1 polymer ?
#
loop_
_entity_poly.entity_id
_entity_poly.type
_entity_poly.pdbx_seq_one_letter_code
_entity_poly.pdbx_strand_id
1 'polypeptide(L)'
;MDDCTRLHPICSSNIPKSQPTRIIDVGLEATVQNLCLTALKDDRAQYVALSHCWGDTSTILTTTKDTIEQRRRNIPFRELPRTFQDAVQITRALGLRYLWIDSLCIIQDDKDDWQFESGKMADIYLGSCLTIAATASYDSTGGFFFNRWTSQPGGIKSNVETFEYHRTFHGADVTIYTRQGLDSGHQRISGYASTSTNTAPLLQRAWAYQERILAPRMLHVHMEEMFWECKSCTICECGYLSWEGKHLDRNKWSPIRDTLNLKGRIALAVDEATPVEDVHTMWLDIVEEYSILEITKESDRLPALSGLAKFLSQKVQSIYLAGLWESNLAIGLLWHRCSILYSSCFRDKLSNVPSWSWASIVRTHQSVDEKNQLNHITYDEVRGGIIQDPRLKVMNAACKVTGTSPFGEVSGGTVCIEGALIIAKYTCSLHLARPQVLYGTEASEVHIDIWEPGEPAEVLNGEMVFCLLFGMSGYNFAGHALILKAVGVNVYRRVGYLNLDSKLRWFDNVIPFVVNII
;
A
#
# COMPACT_ATOMS: atom_id res chain seq x y z
N MET A 1 2.56 20.32 -15.31
CA MET A 1 3.72 20.21 -14.40
C MET A 1 4.12 21.56 -13.83
N ASP A 2 4.36 22.56 -14.67
CA ASP A 2 4.77 23.91 -14.25
C ASP A 2 3.79 24.57 -13.28
N ASP A 3 2.48 24.45 -13.52
CA ASP A 3 1.47 24.96 -12.61
C ASP A 3 1.56 24.32 -11.22
N CYS A 4 1.81 23.02 -11.14
CA CYS A 4 2.01 22.34 -9.85
C CYS A 4 3.26 22.88 -9.14
N THR A 5 4.38 23.07 -9.85
CA THR A 5 5.61 23.64 -9.27
C THR A 5 5.43 25.09 -8.80
N ARG A 6 4.63 25.88 -9.51
CA ARG A 6 4.45 27.31 -9.22
C ARG A 6 3.35 27.57 -8.18
N LEU A 7 2.27 26.81 -8.22
CA LEU A 7 1.02 27.12 -7.50
C LEU A 7 0.79 26.22 -6.29
N HIS A 8 1.50 25.09 -6.14
CA HIS A 8 1.32 24.17 -5.02
C HIS A 8 2.52 24.22 -4.06
N PRO A 9 2.46 24.98 -2.94
CA PRO A 9 3.60 25.15 -2.03
C PRO A 9 4.18 23.83 -1.52
N ILE A 10 3.33 22.87 -1.15
CA ILE A 10 3.74 21.54 -0.67
C ILE A 10 4.46 20.71 -1.74
N CYS A 11 4.20 20.95 -3.03
CA CYS A 11 4.86 20.27 -4.15
C CYS A 11 6.25 20.84 -4.46
N SER A 12 6.59 22.00 -3.89
CA SER A 12 7.88 22.67 -4.07
C SER A 12 8.86 22.40 -2.91
N SER A 13 8.45 21.57 -1.95
CA SER A 13 9.29 21.14 -0.83
C SER A 13 10.55 20.37 -1.29
N ASN A 14 11.72 20.89 -0.92
CA ASN A 14 13.02 20.25 -1.15
C ASN A 14 13.27 19.20 -0.07
N ILE A 15 12.68 18.02 -0.25
CA ILE A 15 13.01 16.87 0.61
C ILE A 15 14.41 16.37 0.19
N PRO A 16 15.36 16.13 1.12
CA PRO A 16 16.65 15.53 0.81
C PRO A 16 16.48 14.20 0.09
N LYS A 17 17.22 13.98 -1.01
CA LYS A 17 17.08 12.81 -1.87
C LYS A 17 18.44 12.22 -2.20
N SER A 18 18.52 10.90 -2.18
CA SER A 18 19.61 10.15 -2.78
C SER A 18 19.44 10.13 -4.30
N GLN A 19 20.52 10.34 -5.05
CA GLN A 19 20.49 10.16 -6.49
C GLN A 19 20.56 8.68 -6.89
N PRO A 20 19.93 8.28 -8.01
CA PRO A 20 20.13 6.97 -8.57
C PRO A 20 21.60 6.81 -8.97
N THR A 21 22.18 5.63 -8.72
CA THR A 21 23.56 5.35 -9.14
C THR A 21 23.69 5.24 -10.66
N ARG A 22 22.61 4.81 -11.30
CA ARG A 22 22.52 4.55 -12.73
C ARG A 22 21.19 5.05 -13.26
N ILE A 23 21.22 5.62 -14.44
CA ILE A 23 20.07 6.17 -15.14
C ILE A 23 20.24 6.05 -16.65
N ILE A 24 19.13 6.00 -17.39
CA ILE A 24 19.16 5.92 -18.85
C ILE A 24 19.21 7.36 -19.39
N ASP A 25 20.26 7.68 -20.14
CA ASP A 25 20.31 8.86 -20.99
C ASP A 25 19.56 8.57 -22.28
N VAL A 26 18.37 9.16 -22.39
CA VAL A 26 17.50 8.98 -23.56
C VAL A 26 17.71 10.07 -24.60
N GLY A 27 18.61 11.04 -24.38
CA GLY A 27 18.74 12.22 -25.23
C GLY A 27 17.49 13.10 -25.21
N LEU A 28 17.48 14.16 -26.03
CA LEU A 28 16.35 15.09 -26.15
C LEU A 28 15.61 14.95 -27.49
N GLU A 29 16.31 14.53 -28.54
CA GLU A 29 15.75 14.45 -29.89
C GLU A 29 15.13 13.07 -30.17
N ALA A 30 14.02 13.06 -30.90
CA ALA A 30 13.37 11.82 -31.34
C ALA A 30 14.25 10.96 -32.28
N THR A 31 15.21 11.59 -32.97
CA THR A 31 16.19 10.96 -33.86
C THR A 31 17.20 10.08 -33.12
N VAL A 32 17.38 10.27 -31.82
CA VAL A 32 18.33 9.47 -31.02
C VAL A 32 17.78 8.05 -30.86
N GLN A 33 18.48 7.08 -31.45
CA GLN A 33 18.11 5.65 -31.40
C GLN A 33 19.00 4.83 -30.45
N ASN A 34 20.14 5.37 -30.05
CA ASN A 34 21.09 4.73 -29.15
C ASN A 34 21.01 5.41 -27.78
N LEU A 35 20.41 4.74 -26.81
CA LEU A 35 20.36 5.19 -25.42
C LEU A 35 21.55 4.59 -24.67
N CYS A 36 21.84 5.05 -23.45
CA CYS A 36 22.87 4.41 -22.63
C CYS A 36 22.60 4.55 -21.14
N LEU A 37 23.12 3.58 -20.38
CA LEU A 37 23.13 3.64 -18.93
C LEU A 37 24.34 4.47 -18.45
N THR A 38 24.09 5.50 -17.64
CA THR A 38 25.10 6.45 -17.14
C THR A 38 24.82 6.81 -15.68
N ALA A 39 25.77 7.49 -15.03
CA ALA A 39 25.45 8.30 -13.86
C ALA A 39 24.83 9.64 -14.28
N LEU A 40 24.11 10.29 -13.37
CA LEU A 40 23.68 11.68 -13.57
C LEU A 40 24.91 12.58 -13.71
N LYS A 41 24.86 13.52 -14.65
CA LYS A 41 26.00 14.42 -14.97
C LYS A 41 26.10 15.64 -14.06
N ASP A 42 25.01 16.00 -13.39
CA ASP A 42 24.90 17.14 -12.47
C ASP A 42 23.95 16.73 -11.33
N ASP A 43 24.25 17.17 -10.11
CA ASP A 43 23.42 16.96 -8.93
C ASP A 43 22.01 17.59 -9.08
N ARG A 44 21.87 18.56 -9.99
CA ARG A 44 20.61 19.23 -10.31
C ARG A 44 19.87 18.64 -11.50
N ALA A 45 20.42 17.60 -12.14
CA ALA A 45 19.79 16.99 -13.30
C ALA A 45 18.44 16.39 -12.92
N GLN A 46 17.40 16.81 -13.64
CA GLN A 46 16.05 16.26 -13.50
C GLN A 46 15.92 14.95 -14.26
N TYR A 47 15.14 14.04 -13.70
CA TYR A 47 14.85 12.76 -14.34
C TYR A 47 13.42 12.31 -14.09
N VAL A 48 12.94 11.50 -15.02
CA VAL A 48 11.67 10.79 -14.94
C VAL A 48 11.93 9.40 -14.36
N ALA A 49 11.03 8.89 -13.52
CA ALA A 49 11.00 7.48 -13.15
C ALA A 49 9.83 6.78 -13.85
N LEU A 50 9.96 5.48 -14.13
CA LEU A 50 8.87 4.65 -14.65
C LEU A 50 8.43 3.64 -13.58
N SER A 51 7.15 3.71 -13.19
CA SER A 51 6.49 2.66 -12.41
C SER A 51 5.72 1.74 -13.36
N HIS A 52 6.01 0.44 -13.34
CA HIS A 52 5.41 -0.52 -14.27
C HIS A 52 5.34 -1.95 -13.70
N CYS A 53 4.42 -2.74 -14.25
CA CYS A 53 4.39 -4.17 -13.99
C CYS A 53 5.47 -4.86 -14.82
N TRP A 54 6.26 -5.73 -14.20
CA TRP A 54 7.28 -6.48 -14.94
C TRP A 54 6.68 -7.53 -15.88
N GLY A 55 5.53 -8.11 -15.51
CA GLY A 55 4.98 -9.27 -16.18
C GLY A 55 5.82 -10.52 -15.92
N ASP A 56 6.02 -11.33 -16.95
CA ASP A 56 6.90 -12.51 -16.88
C ASP A 56 8.38 -12.10 -16.81
N THR A 57 9.01 -12.41 -15.68
CA THR A 57 10.41 -12.13 -15.38
C THR A 57 11.40 -12.73 -16.40
N SER A 58 11.00 -13.76 -17.14
CA SER A 58 11.85 -14.37 -18.17
C SER A 58 11.90 -13.59 -19.48
N THR A 59 10.96 -12.67 -19.70
CA THR A 59 10.79 -11.95 -20.97
C THR A 59 11.11 -10.45 -20.88
N ILE A 60 11.09 -9.89 -19.67
CA ILE A 60 11.39 -8.48 -19.45
C ILE A 60 12.86 -8.18 -19.75
N LEU A 61 13.10 -7.03 -20.39
CA LEU A 61 14.43 -6.51 -20.63
C LEU A 61 15.06 -6.07 -19.31
N THR A 62 16.14 -6.75 -18.92
CA THR A 62 16.88 -6.48 -17.68
C THR A 62 18.34 -6.17 -17.94
N THR A 63 18.98 -5.58 -16.93
CA THR A 63 20.44 -5.47 -16.84
C THR A 63 20.99 -6.53 -15.90
N THR A 64 22.05 -7.19 -16.33
CA THR A 64 22.78 -8.24 -15.61
C THR A 64 24.27 -7.91 -15.58
N LYS A 65 25.07 -8.64 -14.80
CA LYS A 65 26.54 -8.49 -14.77
C LYS A 65 27.17 -8.62 -16.15
N ASP A 66 26.64 -9.51 -16.97
CA ASP A 66 27.14 -9.76 -18.33
C ASP A 66 26.74 -8.65 -19.31
N THR A 67 25.61 -7.98 -19.09
CA THR A 67 25.06 -6.99 -20.04
C THR A 67 25.35 -5.54 -19.65
N ILE A 68 25.77 -5.26 -18.41
CA ILE A 68 25.98 -3.89 -17.90
C ILE A 68 26.90 -3.04 -18.77
N GLU A 69 28.03 -3.59 -19.21
CA GLU A 69 29.01 -2.86 -20.05
C GLU A 69 28.47 -2.58 -21.45
N GLN A 70 27.62 -3.47 -21.99
CA GLN A 70 26.90 -3.22 -23.22
C GLN A 70 25.87 -2.10 -23.01
N ARG A 71 25.06 -2.15 -21.95
CA ARG A 71 24.04 -1.14 -21.63
C ARG A 71 24.63 0.26 -21.42
N ARG A 72 25.85 0.34 -20.87
CA ARG A 72 26.61 1.61 -20.74
C ARG A 72 27.02 2.22 -22.07
N ARG A 73 27.21 1.39 -23.11
CA ARG A 73 27.61 1.84 -24.45
C ARG A 73 26.41 2.11 -25.35
N ASN A 74 25.44 1.18 -25.35
CA ASN A 74 24.27 1.26 -26.20
C ASN A 74 23.10 0.42 -25.66
N ILE A 75 21.92 1.00 -25.67
CA ILE A 75 20.63 0.35 -25.53
C ILE A 75 19.82 0.76 -26.77
N PRO A 76 19.69 -0.12 -27.77
CA PRO A 76 18.95 0.20 -28.98
C PRO A 76 17.47 0.46 -28.65
N PHE A 77 16.96 1.64 -29.03
CA PHE A 77 15.58 2.05 -28.77
C PHE A 77 14.56 1.00 -29.25
N ARG A 78 14.81 0.38 -30.40
CA ARG A 78 13.93 -0.63 -31.01
C ARG A 78 13.87 -1.95 -30.26
N GLU A 79 14.86 -2.25 -29.42
CA GLU A 79 14.90 -3.46 -28.59
C GLU A 79 14.18 -3.27 -27.26
N LEU A 80 13.82 -2.03 -26.91
CA LEU A 80 13.03 -1.76 -25.73
C LEU A 80 11.61 -2.35 -25.89
N PRO A 81 11.03 -2.93 -24.83
CA PRO A 81 9.59 -3.21 -24.76
C PRO A 81 8.76 -1.94 -25.01
N ARG A 82 7.52 -2.10 -25.48
CA ARG A 82 6.67 -0.98 -25.88
C ARG A 82 6.45 0.04 -24.76
N THR A 83 6.22 -0.41 -23.52
CA THR A 83 6.09 0.49 -22.36
C THR A 83 7.34 1.34 -22.14
N PHE A 84 8.53 0.79 -22.41
CA PHE A 84 9.80 1.52 -22.25
C PHE A 84 10.02 2.49 -23.41
N GLN A 85 9.67 2.09 -24.64
CA GLN A 85 9.70 2.99 -25.80
C GLN A 85 8.80 4.20 -25.59
N ASP A 86 7.57 3.97 -25.14
CA ASP A 86 6.60 5.05 -24.92
C ASP A 86 7.04 5.95 -23.74
N ALA A 87 7.65 5.38 -22.69
CA ALA A 87 8.23 6.16 -21.59
C ALA A 87 9.39 7.06 -22.06
N VAL A 88 10.25 6.56 -22.95
CA VAL A 88 11.30 7.36 -23.58
C VAL A 88 10.69 8.50 -24.40
N GLN A 89 9.65 8.23 -25.18
CA GLN A 89 8.97 9.24 -25.99
C GLN A 89 8.33 10.33 -25.13
N ILE A 90 7.59 9.96 -24.08
CA ILE A 90 6.99 10.93 -23.14
C ILE A 90 8.09 11.75 -22.45
N THR A 91 9.17 11.11 -22.01
CA THR A 91 10.30 11.80 -21.36
C THR A 91 10.90 12.89 -22.27
N ARG A 92 11.15 12.55 -23.55
CA ARG A 92 11.63 13.51 -24.55
C ARG A 92 10.62 14.61 -24.86
N ALA A 93 9.34 14.26 -24.98
CA ALA A 93 8.26 15.22 -25.25
C ALA A 93 8.11 16.25 -24.11
N LEU A 94 8.47 15.88 -22.88
CA LEU A 94 8.54 16.78 -21.73
C LEU A 94 9.83 17.61 -21.68
N GLY A 95 10.73 17.47 -22.66
CA GLY A 95 12.02 18.15 -22.69
C GLY A 95 13.04 17.59 -21.68
N LEU A 96 12.83 16.36 -21.19
CA LEU A 96 13.68 15.70 -20.21
C LEU A 96 14.60 14.68 -20.89
N ARG A 97 15.79 14.49 -20.32
CA ARG A 97 16.86 13.65 -20.90
C ARG A 97 17.07 12.32 -20.19
N TYR A 98 16.70 12.23 -18.91
CA TYR A 98 17.03 11.08 -18.08
C TYR A 98 15.77 10.33 -17.65
N LEU A 99 15.82 9.01 -17.78
CA LEU A 99 14.76 8.09 -17.41
C LEU A 99 15.32 6.97 -16.53
N TRP A 100 14.68 6.72 -15.40
CA TRP A 100 14.99 5.62 -14.51
C TRP A 100 13.94 4.51 -14.66
N ILE A 101 14.43 3.29 -14.90
CA ILE A 101 13.62 2.06 -15.00
C ILE A 101 14.35 1.01 -14.16
N ASP A 102 13.71 0.49 -13.12
CA ASP A 102 14.27 -0.46 -12.15
C ASP A 102 14.93 -1.67 -12.83
N SER A 103 14.25 -2.30 -13.79
CA SER A 103 14.75 -3.49 -14.50
C SER A 103 16.07 -3.25 -15.24
N LEU A 104 16.34 -2.00 -15.65
CA LEU A 104 17.54 -1.61 -16.40
C LEU A 104 18.60 -0.89 -15.56
N CYS A 105 18.18 -0.19 -14.49
CA CYS A 105 19.08 0.60 -13.65
C CYS A 105 19.63 -0.17 -12.45
N ILE A 106 19.09 -1.36 -12.17
CA ILE A 106 19.55 -2.30 -11.13
C ILE A 106 20.10 -3.56 -11.81
N ILE A 107 21.20 -4.10 -11.30
CA ILE A 107 21.80 -5.35 -11.79
C ILE A 107 21.06 -6.53 -11.16
N GLN A 108 20.20 -7.19 -11.94
CA GLN A 108 19.18 -8.12 -11.41
C GLN A 108 19.74 -9.46 -10.92
N ASP A 109 20.90 -9.87 -11.41
CA ASP A 109 21.62 -11.09 -11.01
C ASP A 109 22.70 -10.83 -9.95
N ASP A 110 22.72 -9.63 -9.36
CA ASP A 110 23.60 -9.26 -8.25
C ASP A 110 22.79 -8.95 -6.98
N LYS A 111 22.89 -9.82 -5.98
CA LYS A 111 22.16 -9.65 -4.71
C LYS A 111 22.60 -8.41 -3.93
N ASP A 112 23.88 -8.07 -3.97
CA ASP A 112 24.42 -6.94 -3.20
C ASP A 112 24.01 -5.62 -3.87
N ASP A 113 24.07 -5.55 -5.20
CA ASP A 113 23.58 -4.40 -5.97
C ASP A 113 22.07 -4.24 -5.81
N TRP A 114 21.31 -5.34 -5.90
CA TRP A 114 19.86 -5.32 -5.68
C TRP A 114 19.51 -4.83 -4.27
N GLN A 115 20.20 -5.30 -3.23
CA GLN A 115 19.95 -4.87 -1.85
C GLN A 115 20.29 -3.39 -1.65
N PHE A 116 21.36 -2.91 -2.30
CA PHE A 116 21.78 -1.51 -2.24
C PHE A 116 20.81 -0.58 -2.97
N GLU A 117 20.39 -0.93 -4.18
CA GLU A 117 19.47 -0.11 -4.99
C GLU A 117 18.02 -0.19 -4.52
N SER A 118 17.53 -1.36 -4.10
CA SER A 118 16.19 -1.50 -3.51
C SER A 118 16.05 -0.66 -2.24
N GLY A 119 17.11 -0.58 -1.42
CA GLY A 119 17.17 0.31 -0.26
C GLY A 119 17.12 1.80 -0.60
N LYS A 120 17.36 2.18 -1.86
CA LYS A 120 17.27 3.55 -2.39
C LYS A 120 16.00 3.80 -3.19
N MET A 121 15.19 2.79 -3.50
CA MET A 121 14.02 2.96 -4.39
C MET A 121 13.13 4.11 -3.95
N ALA A 122 12.80 4.19 -2.67
CA ALA A 122 12.03 5.30 -2.13
C ALA A 122 12.64 6.68 -2.43
N ASP A 123 13.95 6.83 -2.24
CA ASP A 123 14.66 8.08 -2.53
C ASP A 123 14.68 8.41 -4.03
N ILE A 124 14.72 7.38 -4.90
CA ILE A 124 14.69 7.54 -6.36
C ILE A 124 13.31 8.06 -6.83
N TYR A 125 12.22 7.43 -6.40
CA TYR A 125 10.88 7.89 -6.77
C TYR A 125 10.57 9.26 -6.17
N LEU A 126 10.93 9.46 -4.90
CA LEU A 126 10.89 10.76 -4.23
C LEU A 126 11.73 11.81 -4.96
N GLY A 127 12.86 11.40 -5.54
CA GLY A 127 13.84 12.20 -6.26
C GLY A 127 13.40 12.65 -7.65
N SER A 128 12.60 11.83 -8.33
CA SER A 128 12.11 12.10 -9.68
C SER A 128 11.34 13.43 -9.78
N CYS A 129 11.46 14.12 -10.91
CA CYS A 129 10.65 15.32 -11.17
C CYS A 129 9.20 14.95 -11.55
N LEU A 130 9.05 13.77 -12.16
CA LEU A 130 7.80 13.12 -12.53
C LEU A 130 8.01 11.60 -12.53
N THR A 131 7.05 10.84 -12.03
CA THR A 131 6.96 9.40 -12.31
C THR A 131 5.86 9.15 -13.35
N ILE A 132 6.17 8.43 -14.42
CA ILE A 132 5.16 7.90 -15.35
C ILE A 132 4.72 6.55 -14.81
N ALA A 133 3.42 6.35 -14.63
CA ALA A 133 2.86 5.10 -14.15
C ALA A 133 2.12 4.40 -15.29
N ALA A 134 2.62 3.23 -15.68
CA ALA A 134 2.02 2.32 -16.66
C ALA A 134 0.75 1.64 -16.12
N THR A 135 -0.21 2.46 -15.70
CA THR A 135 -1.31 2.05 -14.82
C THR A 135 -2.16 0.96 -15.45
N ALA A 136 -2.42 1.05 -16.76
CA ALA A 136 -3.22 0.10 -17.52
C ALA A 136 -2.49 -1.20 -17.93
N SER A 137 -1.16 -1.27 -17.78
CA SER A 137 -0.37 -2.35 -18.37
C SER A 137 -0.06 -3.46 -17.35
N TYR A 138 -0.30 -4.71 -17.73
CA TYR A 138 0.03 -5.90 -16.94
C TYR A 138 1.51 -6.26 -17.00
N ASP A 139 2.22 -5.75 -18.01
CA ASP A 139 3.63 -6.04 -18.27
C ASP A 139 4.33 -4.88 -19.00
N SER A 140 5.57 -5.09 -19.44
CA SER A 140 6.37 -4.11 -20.18
C SER A 140 6.01 -3.98 -21.68
N THR A 141 5.04 -4.75 -22.18
CA THR A 141 4.67 -4.81 -23.61
C THR A 141 3.40 -4.03 -23.95
N GLY A 142 2.58 -3.65 -22.96
CA GLY A 142 1.30 -2.98 -23.18
C GLY A 142 1.40 -1.57 -23.79
N GLY A 143 2.44 -0.80 -23.44
CA GLY A 143 2.60 0.58 -23.92
C GLY A 143 1.65 1.58 -23.27
N PHE A 144 1.69 2.82 -23.77
CA PHE A 144 0.87 3.95 -23.35
C PHE A 144 -0.06 4.45 -24.46
N PHE A 145 0.31 4.24 -25.73
CA PHE A 145 -0.43 4.75 -26.89
C PHE A 145 -1.38 3.70 -27.48
N PHE A 146 -2.14 3.03 -26.62
CA PHE A 146 -3.19 2.08 -27.01
C PHE A 146 -4.54 2.79 -27.16
N ASN A 147 -5.48 2.14 -27.86
CA ASN A 147 -6.87 2.60 -27.90
C ASN A 147 -7.51 2.41 -26.52
N ARG A 148 -7.96 3.51 -25.92
CA ARG A 148 -8.59 3.51 -24.60
C ARG A 148 -9.93 2.81 -24.65
N TRP A 149 -10.29 2.13 -23.57
CA TRP A 149 -11.57 1.45 -23.42
C TRP A 149 -12.12 1.64 -22.00
N THR A 150 -13.42 1.40 -21.82
CA THR A 150 -14.12 1.40 -20.53
C THR A 150 -15.01 0.16 -20.43
N SER A 151 -15.42 -0.20 -19.23
CA SER A 151 -16.34 -1.32 -18.98
C SER A 151 -17.76 -0.84 -18.76
N GLN A 152 -18.69 -1.33 -19.58
CA GLN A 152 -20.12 -1.08 -19.45
C GLN A 152 -20.78 -2.04 -18.45
N PRO A 153 -22.01 -1.74 -17.97
CA PRO A 153 -22.82 -2.70 -17.22
C PRO A 153 -22.87 -4.05 -17.95
N GLY A 154 -22.56 -5.14 -17.23
CA GLY A 154 -22.43 -6.48 -17.82
C GLY A 154 -21.01 -6.86 -18.29
N GLY A 155 -20.00 -6.01 -18.05
CA GLY A 155 -18.59 -6.35 -18.28
C GLY A 155 -18.11 -6.20 -19.73
N ILE A 156 -18.95 -5.66 -20.61
CA ILE A 156 -18.62 -5.43 -22.02
C ILE A 156 -17.61 -4.29 -22.13
N LYS A 157 -16.51 -4.53 -22.84
CA LYS A 157 -15.50 -3.51 -23.13
C LYS A 157 -15.91 -2.70 -24.36
N SER A 158 -15.91 -1.38 -24.25
CA SER A 158 -16.12 -0.46 -25.38
C SER A 158 -15.00 0.56 -25.45
N ASN A 159 -14.65 1.01 -26.65
CA ASN A 159 -13.67 2.08 -26.81
C ASN A 159 -14.17 3.37 -26.15
N VAL A 160 -13.25 4.14 -25.57
CA VAL A 160 -13.54 5.50 -25.12
C VAL A 160 -13.49 6.41 -26.35
N GLU A 161 -14.67 6.75 -26.86
CA GLU A 161 -14.81 7.64 -28.02
C GLU A 161 -14.97 9.09 -27.59
N THR A 162 -14.37 9.99 -28.37
CA THR A 162 -14.59 11.44 -28.27
C THR A 162 -15.33 11.89 -29.52
N PHE A 163 -16.46 12.55 -29.32
CA PHE A 163 -17.31 13.09 -30.38
C PHE A 163 -17.11 14.59 -30.48
N GLU A 164 -16.92 15.07 -31.70
CA GLU A 164 -16.74 16.49 -32.01
C GLU A 164 -18.01 17.06 -32.62
N TYR A 165 -18.48 18.18 -32.08
CA TYR A 165 -19.66 18.91 -32.56
C TYR A 165 -19.30 20.36 -32.82
N HIS A 166 -19.56 20.84 -34.03
CA HIS A 166 -19.43 22.25 -34.38
C HIS A 166 -20.77 22.96 -34.23
N ARG A 167 -20.81 24.06 -33.50
CA ARG A 167 -22.03 24.85 -33.24
C ARG A 167 -21.70 26.35 -33.24
N THR A 168 -22.56 27.16 -33.81
CA THR A 168 -22.47 28.62 -33.68
C THR A 168 -23.31 29.07 -32.49
N PHE A 169 -22.69 29.77 -31.53
CA PHE A 169 -23.36 30.33 -30.36
C PHE A 169 -23.13 31.84 -30.32
N HIS A 170 -24.21 32.64 -30.33
CA HIS A 170 -24.15 34.12 -30.42
C HIS A 170 -23.24 34.65 -31.55
N GLY A 171 -23.19 33.97 -32.70
CA GLY A 171 -22.38 34.38 -33.86
C GLY A 171 -20.90 33.99 -33.79
N ALA A 172 -20.48 33.27 -32.75
CA ALA A 172 -19.15 32.67 -32.66
C ALA A 172 -19.22 31.16 -32.94
N ASP A 173 -18.33 30.66 -33.79
CA ASP A 173 -18.19 29.22 -34.02
C ASP A 173 -17.44 28.58 -32.85
N VAL A 174 -18.07 27.56 -32.27
CA VAL A 174 -17.57 26.80 -31.12
C VAL A 174 -17.50 25.33 -31.49
N THR A 175 -16.37 24.71 -31.16
CA THR A 175 -16.21 23.25 -31.21
C THR A 175 -16.40 22.68 -29.82
N ILE A 176 -17.32 21.73 -29.70
CA ILE A 176 -17.65 21.03 -28.46
C ILE A 176 -17.18 19.59 -28.61
N TYR A 177 -16.32 19.16 -27.69
CA TYR A 177 -15.93 17.76 -27.55
C TYR A 177 -16.76 17.12 -26.45
N THR A 178 -17.39 15.99 -26.74
CA THR A 178 -18.07 15.16 -25.73
C THR A 178 -17.44 13.78 -25.70
N ARG A 179 -17.53 13.12 -24.55
CA ARG A 179 -17.06 11.74 -24.37
C ARG A 179 -18.02 11.01 -23.45
N GLN A 180 -18.00 9.68 -23.49
CA GLN A 180 -18.74 8.86 -22.53
C GLN A 180 -18.25 9.14 -21.09
N GLY A 181 -19.18 9.15 -20.13
CA GLY A 181 -18.83 9.22 -18.71
C GLY A 181 -18.01 8.00 -18.29
N LEU A 182 -16.94 8.23 -17.54
CA LEU A 182 -16.00 7.20 -17.09
C LEU A 182 -16.17 7.07 -15.57
N ASP A 183 -16.72 5.97 -15.09
CA ASP A 183 -16.94 5.80 -13.64
C ASP A 183 -15.88 4.90 -12.98
N SER A 184 -15.30 3.95 -13.73
CA SER A 184 -14.45 2.91 -13.13
C SER A 184 -13.03 3.43 -12.80
N GLY A 185 -12.43 4.24 -13.67
CA GLY A 185 -11.08 4.77 -13.49
C GLY A 185 -10.95 5.76 -12.34
N HIS A 186 -11.97 6.61 -12.13
CA HIS A 186 -11.97 7.57 -11.03
C HIS A 186 -11.88 6.88 -9.66
N GLN A 187 -12.69 5.84 -9.43
CA GLN A 187 -12.71 5.09 -8.18
C GLN A 187 -11.37 4.39 -7.88
N ARG A 188 -10.73 3.85 -8.92
CA ARG A 188 -9.44 3.15 -8.78
C ARG A 188 -8.28 4.08 -8.44
N ILE A 189 -8.29 5.29 -9.00
CA ILE A 189 -7.26 6.28 -8.70
C ILE A 189 -7.53 6.98 -7.35
N SER A 190 -8.79 7.16 -6.96
CA SER A 190 -9.18 7.90 -5.73
C SER A 190 -9.14 7.11 -4.42
N GLY A 191 -8.83 5.80 -4.46
CA GLY A 191 -8.47 5.04 -3.25
C GLY A 191 -9.51 4.04 -2.73
N TYR A 192 -10.56 3.70 -3.49
CA TYR A 192 -11.50 2.66 -3.08
C TYR A 192 -11.36 1.40 -3.95
N ALA A 193 -10.90 0.32 -3.33
CA ALA A 193 -10.70 -0.98 -3.96
C ALA A 193 -12.04 -1.63 -4.34
N SER A 194 -12.59 -1.27 -5.51
CA SER A 194 -13.74 -1.96 -6.13
C SER A 194 -13.24 -2.90 -7.23
N THR A 195 -13.29 -4.22 -7.01
CA THR A 195 -12.63 -5.25 -7.84
C THR A 195 -13.31 -5.64 -9.15
N SER A 196 -14.38 -4.99 -9.59
CA SER A 196 -15.17 -5.55 -10.70
C SER A 196 -14.46 -5.52 -12.07
N THR A 197 -13.46 -4.65 -12.28
CA THR A 197 -12.64 -4.63 -13.51
C THR A 197 -11.19 -4.22 -13.20
N ASN A 198 -10.20 -5.00 -13.64
CA ASN A 198 -8.78 -4.70 -13.43
C ASN A 198 -8.26 -3.76 -14.54
N THR A 199 -8.67 -2.50 -14.46
CA THR A 199 -8.28 -1.41 -15.37
C THR A 199 -6.97 -0.73 -14.95
N ALA A 200 -6.48 -1.06 -13.75
CA ALA A 200 -5.31 -0.46 -13.11
C ALA A 200 -4.37 -1.51 -12.50
N PRO A 201 -3.89 -2.52 -13.27
CA PRO A 201 -3.06 -3.62 -12.74
C PRO A 201 -1.83 -3.17 -11.96
N LEU A 202 -1.19 -2.07 -12.36
CA LEU A 202 -0.04 -1.54 -11.63
C LEU A 202 -0.35 -1.22 -10.17
N LEU A 203 -1.52 -0.63 -9.90
CA LEU A 203 -1.91 -0.20 -8.56
C LEU A 203 -2.30 -1.35 -7.64
N GLN A 204 -2.34 -2.58 -8.16
CA GLN A 204 -2.53 -3.78 -7.36
C GLN A 204 -1.21 -4.30 -6.80
N ARG A 205 -0.05 -3.81 -7.25
CA ARG A 205 1.26 -4.31 -6.82
C ARG A 205 1.75 -3.60 -5.56
N ALA A 206 2.24 -4.36 -4.60
CA ALA A 206 2.78 -3.85 -3.34
C ALA A 206 3.96 -2.87 -3.55
N TRP A 207 4.93 -3.24 -4.39
CA TRP A 207 6.07 -2.36 -4.72
C TRP A 207 5.63 -1.02 -5.30
N ALA A 208 4.61 -1.02 -6.16
CA ALA A 208 4.09 0.19 -6.80
C ALA A 208 3.45 1.18 -5.79
N TYR A 209 3.10 0.73 -4.58
CA TYR A 209 2.51 1.60 -3.56
C TYR A 209 3.48 2.69 -3.11
N GLN A 210 4.71 2.34 -2.70
CA GLN A 210 5.68 3.36 -2.29
C GLN A 210 6.15 4.21 -3.49
N GLU A 211 6.27 3.60 -4.68
CA GLU A 211 6.61 4.29 -5.93
C GLU A 211 5.60 5.39 -6.24
N ARG A 212 4.31 5.05 -6.11
CA ARG A 212 3.21 6.00 -6.19
C ARG A 212 3.35 7.01 -5.09
N ILE A 213 3.18 6.64 -3.84
CA ILE A 213 2.96 7.58 -2.73
C ILE A 213 4.13 8.57 -2.55
N LEU A 214 5.38 8.12 -2.66
CA LEU A 214 6.54 8.99 -2.43
C LEU A 214 6.87 9.90 -3.62
N ALA A 215 6.44 9.57 -4.84
CA ALA A 215 6.70 10.42 -6.01
C ALA A 215 6.08 11.82 -5.84
N PRO A 216 6.82 12.92 -6.08
CA PRO A 216 6.26 14.28 -5.96
C PRO A 216 5.09 14.53 -6.92
N ARG A 217 5.18 13.94 -8.12
CA ARG A 217 4.22 14.04 -9.21
C ARG A 217 4.17 12.70 -9.93
N MET A 218 2.97 12.25 -10.27
CA MET A 218 2.74 11.02 -11.02
C MET A 218 1.75 11.26 -12.14
N LEU A 219 2.09 10.79 -13.35
CA LEU A 219 1.18 10.72 -14.48
C LEU A 219 0.75 9.26 -14.67
N HIS A 220 -0.50 8.97 -14.33
CA HIS A 220 -1.09 7.67 -14.58
C HIS A 220 -1.61 7.59 -16.01
N VAL A 221 -1.03 6.68 -16.78
CA VAL A 221 -1.61 6.25 -18.05
C VAL A 221 -2.56 5.10 -17.76
N HIS A 222 -3.80 5.46 -17.44
CA HIS A 222 -4.86 4.50 -17.16
C HIS A 222 -5.62 4.16 -18.45
N MET A 223 -6.35 3.06 -18.41
CA MET A 223 -7.03 2.45 -19.55
C MET A 223 -8.10 3.33 -20.18
N GLU A 224 -8.78 4.11 -19.34
CA GLU A 224 -9.91 4.97 -19.73
C GLU A 224 -9.47 6.40 -20.06
N GLU A 225 -8.50 6.94 -19.32
CA GLU A 225 -7.97 8.31 -19.48
C GLU A 225 -6.65 8.50 -18.73
N MET A 226 -6.02 9.68 -18.84
CA MET A 226 -4.87 10.04 -18.02
C MET A 226 -5.28 10.71 -16.70
N PHE A 227 -4.49 10.46 -15.66
CA PHE A 227 -4.64 11.11 -14.36
C PHE A 227 -3.32 11.72 -13.92
N TRP A 228 -3.40 12.93 -13.38
CA TRP A 228 -2.30 13.59 -12.73
C TRP A 228 -2.51 13.53 -11.22
N GLU A 229 -1.49 13.07 -10.51
CA GLU A 229 -1.48 13.03 -9.06
C GLU A 229 -0.22 13.75 -8.54
N CYS A 230 -0.41 14.68 -7.60
CA CYS A 230 0.68 15.30 -6.86
C CYS A 230 0.31 15.40 -5.38
N LYS A 231 1.16 16.01 -4.56
CA LYS A 231 0.92 16.16 -3.11
C LYS A 231 -0.31 17.03 -2.78
N SER A 232 -0.81 17.84 -3.71
CA SER A 232 -1.94 18.75 -3.46
C SER A 232 -3.25 18.29 -4.06
N CYS A 233 -3.22 17.52 -5.14
CA CYS A 233 -4.42 17.17 -5.87
C CYS A 233 -4.24 15.93 -6.74
N THR A 234 -5.38 15.35 -7.07
CA THR A 234 -5.54 14.34 -8.11
C THR A 234 -6.55 14.88 -9.12
N ILE A 235 -6.16 14.98 -10.38
CA ILE A 235 -7.01 15.46 -11.47
C ILE A 235 -7.01 14.44 -12.61
N CYS A 236 -8.11 14.37 -13.34
CA CYS A 236 -8.28 13.52 -14.51
C CYS A 236 -8.45 14.35 -15.79
N GLU A 237 -8.32 13.71 -16.94
CA GLU A 237 -8.45 14.35 -18.25
C GLU A 237 -9.85 14.93 -18.52
N CYS A 238 -10.95 14.38 -17.97
CA CYS A 238 -12.27 15.05 -18.03
C CYS A 238 -12.41 16.21 -17.05
N GLY A 239 -11.56 16.31 -16.05
CA GLY A 239 -11.74 17.25 -14.95
C GLY A 239 -12.80 16.85 -13.91
N TYR A 240 -13.40 15.66 -13.97
CA TYR A 240 -14.40 15.21 -12.96
C TYR A 240 -13.83 15.22 -11.53
N LEU A 241 -12.66 14.63 -11.29
CA LEU A 241 -12.01 14.65 -9.97
C LEU A 241 -11.67 16.06 -9.48
N SER A 242 -11.37 16.98 -10.41
CA SER A 242 -11.14 18.39 -10.06
C SER A 242 -12.42 19.12 -9.64
N TRP A 243 -13.58 18.64 -10.10
CA TRP A 243 -14.90 19.14 -9.76
C TRP A 243 -15.43 18.50 -8.47
N GLU A 244 -15.37 17.18 -8.32
CA GLU A 244 -15.78 16.48 -7.09
C GLU A 244 -15.01 16.91 -5.84
N GLY A 245 -13.69 17.15 -5.97
CA GLY A 245 -12.87 17.66 -4.86
C GLY A 245 -13.33 19.04 -4.33
N LYS A 246 -14.16 19.77 -5.09
CA LYS A 246 -14.81 21.02 -4.64
C LYS A 246 -16.19 20.79 -3.99
N HIS A 247 -16.78 19.60 -4.11
CA HIS A 247 -18.14 19.27 -3.66
C HIS A 247 -18.21 18.22 -2.53
N LEU A 248 -17.12 17.49 -2.24
CA LEU A 248 -17.06 16.46 -1.19
C LEU A 248 -16.91 16.99 0.25
N ASP A 249 -17.05 18.30 0.48
CA ASP A 249 -16.97 18.97 1.79
C ASP A 249 -18.20 18.70 2.69
N ARG A 250 -18.83 17.52 2.59
CA ARG A 250 -20.09 17.22 3.30
C ARG A 250 -20.21 15.92 4.07
N ASN A 251 -19.25 14.99 4.06
CA ASN A 251 -19.34 13.82 4.95
C ASN A 251 -18.01 13.08 5.19
N LYS A 252 -17.41 13.35 6.37
CA LYS A 252 -16.94 12.40 7.42
C LYS A 252 -15.56 12.75 8.01
N TRP A 253 -15.62 13.34 9.21
CA TRP A 253 -14.67 13.17 10.33
C TRP A 253 -13.17 13.42 10.06
N SER A 254 -12.79 14.68 9.83
CA SER A 254 -11.60 15.28 10.46
C SER A 254 -11.66 16.82 10.40
N PRO A 255 -11.75 17.53 11.54
CA PRO A 255 -11.65 18.98 11.53
C PRO A 255 -10.17 19.36 11.37
N ILE A 256 -9.84 19.95 10.20
CA ILE A 256 -8.62 20.70 9.81
C ILE A 256 -7.79 20.10 8.63
N ARG A 257 -8.02 18.87 8.12
CA ARG A 257 -7.11 18.23 7.11
C ARG A 257 -7.68 17.67 5.79
N ASP A 258 -8.98 17.73 5.52
CA ASP A 258 -9.62 16.93 4.44
C ASP A 258 -9.57 17.51 3.01
N THR A 259 -8.62 18.40 2.67
CA THR A 259 -8.40 18.82 1.26
C THR A 259 -7.23 18.13 0.58
N LEU A 260 -6.35 17.46 1.33
CA LEU A 260 -5.15 16.82 0.80
C LEU A 260 -5.34 15.31 0.63
N ASN A 261 -4.88 14.79 -0.51
CA ASN A 261 -4.76 13.35 -0.70
C ASN A 261 -3.67 12.76 0.23
N LEU A 262 -3.57 11.42 0.29
CA LEU A 262 -2.61 10.72 1.16
C LEU A 262 -1.16 11.20 0.94
N LYS A 263 -0.76 11.50 -0.30
CA LYS A 263 0.58 12.05 -0.60
C LYS A 263 0.84 13.38 0.09
N GLY A 264 -0.15 14.27 0.10
CA GLY A 264 -0.09 15.54 0.80
C GLY A 264 0.00 15.36 2.30
N ARG A 265 -0.85 14.48 2.85
CA ARG A 265 -0.82 14.13 4.28
C ARG A 265 0.55 13.61 4.70
N ILE A 266 1.12 12.67 3.94
CA ILE A 266 2.47 12.11 4.20
C ILE A 266 3.55 13.18 4.07
N ALA A 267 3.49 14.04 3.05
CA ALA A 267 4.49 15.09 2.87
C ALA A 267 4.48 16.12 4.03
N LEU A 268 3.34 16.34 4.68
CA LEU A 268 3.23 17.17 5.90
C LEU A 268 3.48 16.39 7.20
N ALA A 269 3.50 15.05 7.16
CA ALA A 269 3.64 14.23 8.35
C ALA A 269 4.97 14.50 9.08
N VAL A 270 6.02 14.86 8.33
CA VAL A 270 7.34 15.18 8.87
C VAL A 270 7.52 16.64 9.30
N ASP A 271 6.49 17.48 9.13
CA ASP A 271 6.49 18.85 9.65
C ASP A 271 6.49 18.84 11.19
N GLU A 272 7.24 19.76 11.80
CA GLU A 272 7.28 19.93 13.26
C GLU A 272 5.88 20.16 13.84
N ALA A 273 5.01 20.88 13.12
CA ALA A 273 3.65 21.21 13.57
C ALA A 273 2.68 20.01 13.57
N THR A 274 3.00 18.92 12.86
CA THR A 274 2.13 17.73 12.82
C THR A 274 2.23 16.94 14.13
N PRO A 275 1.14 16.60 14.84
CA PRO A 275 1.19 15.67 15.97
C PRO A 275 1.67 14.28 15.56
N VAL A 276 2.40 13.59 16.44
CA VAL A 276 2.89 12.22 16.17
C VAL A 276 1.73 11.22 16.09
N GLU A 277 0.68 11.46 16.87
CA GLU A 277 -0.56 10.68 16.91
C GLU A 277 -1.27 10.68 15.54
N ASP A 278 -1.22 11.80 14.81
CA ASP A 278 -1.77 11.86 13.45
C ASP A 278 -0.95 11.01 12.47
N VAL A 279 0.37 10.95 12.66
CA VAL A 279 1.25 10.08 11.86
C VAL A 279 1.00 8.62 12.19
N HIS A 280 0.71 8.28 13.44
CA HIS A 280 0.28 6.94 13.82
C HIS A 280 -1.02 6.54 13.13
N THR A 281 -2.06 7.38 13.19
CA THR A 281 -3.33 7.12 12.50
C THR A 281 -3.14 6.97 11.00
N MET A 282 -2.32 7.85 10.40
CA MET A 282 -1.97 7.76 8.98
C MET A 282 -1.21 6.47 8.64
N TRP A 283 -0.36 5.98 9.53
CA TRP A 283 0.32 4.70 9.34
C TRP A 283 -0.66 3.52 9.34
N LEU A 284 -1.72 3.57 10.15
CA LEU A 284 -2.79 2.57 10.11
C LEU A 284 -3.49 2.58 8.74
N ASP A 285 -3.87 3.76 8.21
CA ASP A 285 -4.44 3.91 6.86
C ASP A 285 -3.54 3.26 5.78
N ILE A 286 -2.25 3.59 5.82
CA ILE A 286 -1.24 3.06 4.90
C ILE A 286 -1.20 1.54 4.96
N VAL A 287 -1.17 0.97 6.17
CA VAL A 287 -1.08 -0.48 6.38
C VAL A 287 -2.35 -1.18 5.88
N GLU A 288 -3.53 -0.62 6.11
CA GLU A 288 -4.80 -1.17 5.58
C GLU A 288 -4.80 -1.20 4.05
N GLU A 289 -4.51 -0.07 3.40
CA GLU A 289 -4.44 0.04 1.94
C GLU A 289 -3.35 -0.85 1.33
N TYR A 290 -2.21 -0.97 2.01
CA TYR A 290 -1.08 -1.76 1.53
C TYR A 290 -1.30 -3.27 1.70
N SER A 291 -2.00 -3.69 2.75
CA SER A 291 -2.21 -5.11 3.09
C SER A 291 -2.92 -5.90 1.99
N ILE A 292 -3.76 -5.23 1.19
CA ILE A 292 -4.53 -5.86 0.11
C ILE A 292 -3.74 -6.04 -1.18
N LEU A 293 -2.56 -5.44 -1.29
CA LEU A 293 -1.81 -5.44 -2.53
C LEU A 293 -1.15 -6.80 -2.78
N GLU A 294 -0.98 -7.10 -4.06
CA GLU A 294 -0.35 -8.32 -4.55
C GLU A 294 1.17 -8.18 -4.52
N ILE A 295 1.83 -9.25 -4.06
CA ILE A 295 3.29 -9.33 -4.04
C ILE A 295 3.71 -10.72 -4.50
N THR A 296 4.74 -10.80 -5.35
CA THR A 296 5.20 -12.08 -5.91
C THR A 296 5.95 -12.92 -4.88
N LYS A 297 6.68 -12.28 -3.97
CA LYS A 297 7.40 -12.91 -2.86
C LYS A 297 6.94 -12.31 -1.56
N GLU A 298 6.31 -13.10 -0.69
CA GLU A 298 5.80 -12.59 0.60
C GLU A 298 6.91 -12.07 1.53
N SER A 299 8.16 -12.54 1.38
CA SER A 299 9.33 -11.98 2.07
C SER A 299 9.54 -10.48 1.80
N ASP A 300 9.09 -10.01 0.63
CA ASP A 300 9.25 -8.61 0.21
C ASP A 300 8.17 -7.70 0.81
N ARG A 301 7.20 -8.24 1.58
CA ARG A 301 6.04 -7.50 2.10
C ARG A 301 6.44 -6.30 2.96
N LEU A 302 7.40 -6.45 3.86
CA LEU A 302 7.93 -5.34 4.66
C LEU A 302 8.97 -4.49 3.88
N PRO A 303 9.95 -5.10 3.17
CA PRO A 303 10.87 -4.37 2.30
C PRO A 303 10.20 -3.38 1.33
N ALA A 304 9.10 -3.77 0.69
CA ALA A 304 8.39 -2.94 -0.30
C ALA A 304 7.65 -1.73 0.31
N LEU A 305 7.51 -1.67 1.64
CA LEU A 305 6.96 -0.50 2.37
C LEU A 305 8.05 0.25 3.17
N SER A 306 9.26 -0.31 3.25
CA SER A 306 10.33 0.12 4.16
C SER A 306 10.78 1.57 3.95
N GLY A 307 10.73 2.08 2.71
CA GLY A 307 11.09 3.46 2.41
C GLY A 307 10.10 4.48 2.96
N LEU A 308 8.80 4.15 2.95
CA LEU A 308 7.77 4.97 3.58
C LEU A 308 7.86 4.92 5.11
N ALA A 309 8.13 3.74 5.68
CA ALA A 309 8.41 3.60 7.10
C ALA A 309 9.62 4.45 7.53
N LYS A 310 10.73 4.38 6.78
CA LYS A 310 11.93 5.19 7.00
C LYS A 310 11.61 6.69 6.94
N PHE A 311 10.82 7.12 5.97
CA PHE A 311 10.42 8.53 5.83
C PHE A 311 9.65 9.03 7.06
N LEU A 312 8.62 8.28 7.48
CA LEU A 312 7.78 8.65 8.63
C LEU A 312 8.49 8.48 9.98
N SER A 313 9.50 7.60 10.07
CA SER A 313 10.29 7.40 11.29
C SER A 313 10.98 8.66 11.79
N GLN A 314 11.27 9.62 10.90
CA GLN A 314 11.86 10.91 11.24
C GLN A 314 10.97 11.70 12.21
N LYS A 315 9.65 11.58 12.05
CA LYS A 315 8.66 12.19 12.93
C LYS A 315 8.32 11.31 14.12
N VAL A 316 8.09 10.02 13.88
CA VAL A 316 7.63 9.10 14.92
C VAL A 316 8.71 8.85 15.98
N GLN A 317 9.99 8.85 15.60
CA GLN A 317 11.14 8.68 16.51
C GLN A 317 11.00 7.48 17.46
N SER A 318 10.45 6.37 16.94
CA SER A 318 10.14 5.15 17.69
C SER A 318 10.77 3.94 17.03
N ILE A 319 10.95 2.87 17.80
CA ILE A 319 11.36 1.57 17.27
C ILE A 319 10.29 1.07 16.30
N TYR A 320 10.73 0.65 15.11
CA TYR A 320 9.89 -0.02 14.11
C TYR A 320 9.92 -1.54 14.33
N LEU A 321 8.74 -2.14 14.36
CA LEU A 321 8.50 -3.50 14.80
C LEU A 321 7.67 -4.24 13.75
N ALA A 322 8.33 -4.79 12.73
CA ALA A 322 7.71 -5.60 11.67
C ALA A 322 6.40 -5.00 11.12
N GLY A 323 6.40 -3.72 10.73
CA GLY A 323 5.20 -3.04 10.23
C GLY A 323 4.43 -2.22 11.25
N LEU A 324 4.84 -2.21 12.52
CA LEU A 324 4.22 -1.45 13.61
C LEU A 324 5.23 -0.49 14.28
N TRP A 325 4.74 0.44 15.08
CA TRP A 325 5.57 1.36 15.87
C TRP A 325 5.41 1.06 17.36
N GLU A 326 6.52 0.98 18.10
CA GLU A 326 6.50 0.72 19.55
C GLU A 326 5.65 1.74 20.33
N SER A 327 5.80 3.02 20.03
CA SER A 327 5.06 4.15 20.61
C SER A 327 3.53 4.08 20.42
N ASN A 328 3.04 3.31 19.45
CA ASN A 328 1.61 3.07 19.24
C ASN A 328 1.29 1.57 19.14
N LEU A 329 2.08 0.72 19.82
CA LEU A 329 1.95 -0.72 19.67
C LEU A 329 0.62 -1.24 20.20
N ALA A 330 0.05 -0.60 21.23
CA ALA A 330 -1.25 -0.98 21.77
C ALA A 330 -2.36 -0.96 20.71
N ILE A 331 -2.48 0.13 19.94
CA ILE A 331 -3.47 0.24 18.84
C ILE A 331 -2.99 -0.52 17.61
N GLY A 332 -1.69 -0.46 17.29
CA GLY A 332 -1.11 -1.16 16.14
C GLY A 332 -1.29 -2.69 16.20
N LEU A 333 -1.43 -3.26 17.40
CA LEU A 333 -1.76 -4.67 17.57
C LEU A 333 -3.24 -4.99 17.36
N LEU A 334 -4.15 -4.02 17.26
CA LEU A 334 -5.60 -4.26 17.16
C LEU A 334 -6.13 -4.33 15.73
N TRP A 335 -5.26 -4.52 14.73
CA TRP A 335 -5.73 -4.88 13.39
C TRP A 335 -6.60 -6.13 13.46
N HIS A 336 -7.60 -6.24 12.62
CA HIS A 336 -8.39 -7.46 12.48
C HIS A 336 -8.81 -7.63 11.03
N ARG A 337 -9.25 -8.84 10.66
CA ARG A 337 -9.71 -9.09 9.30
C ARG A 337 -11.12 -8.56 9.11
N CYS A 338 -11.31 -7.75 8.07
CA CYS A 338 -12.62 -7.42 7.53
C CYS A 338 -13.09 -8.63 6.71
N SER A 339 -13.95 -9.48 7.28
CA SER A 339 -14.54 -10.58 6.51
C SER A 339 -15.93 -10.93 7.00
N ILE A 340 -16.87 -10.94 6.05
CA ILE A 340 -18.21 -11.53 6.17
C ILE A 340 -18.19 -13.01 5.72
N LEU A 341 -17.11 -13.44 5.04
CA LEU A 341 -16.93 -14.76 4.45
C LEU A 341 -15.57 -15.34 4.91
N TYR A 342 -15.61 -16.00 6.07
CA TYR A 342 -14.47 -16.51 6.84
C TYR A 342 -13.50 -17.48 6.10
N SER A 343 -13.70 -17.77 4.82
CA SER A 343 -13.04 -18.83 4.04
C SER A 343 -11.80 -18.41 3.22
N SER A 344 -11.40 -17.13 3.17
CA SER A 344 -10.54 -16.64 2.06
C SER A 344 -9.17 -16.01 2.38
N CYS A 345 -8.67 -16.00 3.64
CA CYS A 345 -7.26 -15.66 3.94
C CYS A 345 -6.69 -16.53 5.06
N PHE A 346 -5.37 -16.71 5.01
CA PHE A 346 -4.59 -17.60 5.88
C PHE A 346 -3.34 -16.91 6.39
N ARG A 347 -2.83 -17.38 7.53
CA ARG A 347 -1.44 -17.17 7.90
C ARG A 347 -0.64 -18.33 7.33
N ASP A 348 0.32 -18.04 6.46
CA ASP A 348 1.24 -19.06 5.99
C ASP A 348 2.11 -19.56 7.15
N LYS A 349 2.12 -20.87 7.37
CA LYS A 349 2.96 -21.55 8.37
C LYS A 349 4.46 -21.29 8.15
N LEU A 350 4.85 -20.92 6.93
CA LEU A 350 6.24 -20.67 6.53
C LEU A 350 6.66 -19.21 6.72
N SER A 351 5.79 -18.34 7.21
CA SER A 351 6.14 -16.94 7.42
C SER A 351 7.08 -16.79 8.62
N ASN A 352 8.27 -16.21 8.38
CA ASN A 352 9.19 -15.78 9.44
C ASN A 352 8.73 -14.47 10.12
N VAL A 353 7.56 -13.96 9.74
CA VAL A 353 6.97 -12.75 10.32
C VAL A 353 6.23 -13.10 11.62
N PRO A 354 6.43 -12.32 12.70
CA PRO A 354 5.77 -12.58 14.00
C PRO A 354 4.25 -12.64 13.92
N SER A 355 3.62 -13.49 14.74
CA SER A 355 2.15 -13.68 14.69
C SER A 355 1.34 -12.42 15.01
N TRP A 356 1.94 -11.47 15.70
CA TRP A 356 1.32 -10.22 16.11
C TRP A 356 1.39 -9.12 15.05
N SER A 357 2.24 -9.28 14.03
CA SER A 357 2.32 -8.34 12.90
C SER A 357 1.26 -8.64 11.85
N TRP A 358 0.66 -7.59 11.29
CA TRP A 358 -0.27 -7.69 10.16
C TRP A 358 0.39 -8.31 8.91
N ALA A 359 1.71 -8.14 8.76
CA ALA A 359 2.47 -8.69 7.64
C ALA A 359 2.62 -10.22 7.69
N SER A 360 2.14 -10.86 8.76
CA SER A 360 2.02 -12.32 8.85
C SER A 360 0.83 -12.88 8.06
N ILE A 361 -0.10 -12.04 7.62
CA ILE A 361 -1.27 -12.45 6.84
C ILE A 361 -0.90 -12.50 5.36
N VAL A 362 -1.22 -13.64 4.72
CA VAL A 362 -0.95 -13.88 3.31
C VAL A 362 -2.26 -13.93 2.53
N ARG A 363 -2.24 -13.37 1.31
CA ARG A 363 -3.38 -13.37 0.41
C ARG A 363 -3.39 -14.67 -0.41
N THR A 364 -4.51 -15.39 -0.46
CA THR A 364 -4.68 -16.48 -1.43
C THR A 364 -4.99 -15.89 -2.81
N HIS A 365 -4.44 -16.50 -3.86
CA HIS A 365 -4.84 -16.19 -5.24
C HIS A 365 -6.20 -16.81 -5.62
N GLN A 366 -6.84 -17.60 -4.73
CA GLN A 366 -7.88 -18.57 -5.11
C GLN A 366 -9.35 -18.21 -4.80
N SER A 367 -9.68 -17.02 -4.31
CA SER A 367 -11.11 -16.68 -4.15
C SER A 367 -11.36 -15.19 -4.33
N VAL A 368 -11.50 -14.78 -5.60
CA VAL A 368 -12.39 -13.66 -5.90
C VAL A 368 -13.81 -14.26 -5.82
N ASP A 369 -14.44 -14.18 -4.65
CA ASP A 369 -15.86 -14.52 -4.55
C ASP A 369 -16.66 -13.57 -5.44
N GLU A 370 -17.76 -14.08 -6.01
CA GLU A 370 -18.72 -13.34 -6.86
C GLU A 370 -19.30 -12.07 -6.21
N LYS A 371 -19.02 -11.84 -4.91
CA LYS A 371 -19.45 -10.69 -4.10
C LYS A 371 -18.38 -9.62 -3.84
N ASN A 372 -17.21 -9.68 -4.48
CA ASN A 372 -16.27 -8.54 -4.57
C ASN A 372 -15.77 -7.94 -3.23
N GLN A 373 -15.69 -8.73 -2.14
CA GLN A 373 -15.10 -8.24 -0.89
C GLN A 373 -13.67 -8.76 -0.75
N LEU A 374 -12.70 -7.86 -0.91
CA LEU A 374 -11.30 -8.16 -0.62
C LEU A 374 -11.15 -8.35 0.89
N ASN A 375 -10.68 -9.53 1.30
CA ASN A 375 -10.17 -9.71 2.65
C ASN A 375 -8.98 -8.77 2.86
N HIS A 376 -9.11 -7.90 3.85
CA HIS A 376 -8.09 -6.95 4.24
C HIS A 376 -8.00 -6.91 5.75
N ILE A 377 -6.84 -6.46 6.25
CA ILE A 377 -6.75 -6.07 7.65
C ILE A 377 -7.34 -4.66 7.77
N THR A 378 -8.03 -4.38 8.87
CA THR A 378 -8.60 -3.07 9.17
C THR A 378 -8.41 -2.71 10.64
N TYR A 379 -8.42 -1.42 10.93
CA TYR A 379 -8.45 -0.83 12.27
C TYR A 379 -9.74 -0.04 12.53
N ASP A 380 -10.78 -0.20 11.70
CA ASP A 380 -12.02 0.60 11.77
C ASP A 380 -12.65 0.66 13.18
N GLU A 381 -12.61 -0.44 13.93
CA GLU A 381 -13.14 -0.53 15.30
C GLU A 381 -12.36 0.34 16.31
N VAL A 382 -11.11 0.68 16.02
CA VAL A 382 -10.18 1.38 16.93
C VAL A 382 -9.64 2.69 16.36
N ARG A 383 -10.11 3.10 15.18
CA ARG A 383 -9.66 4.28 14.42
C ARG A 383 -9.89 5.60 15.16
N GLY A 384 -10.89 5.64 16.06
CA GLY A 384 -11.15 6.79 16.96
C GLY A 384 -10.29 6.80 18.23
N GLY A 385 -9.31 5.89 18.32
CA GLY A 385 -8.55 5.63 19.53
C GLY A 385 -9.29 4.72 20.50
N ILE A 386 -8.55 4.22 21.49
CA ILE A 386 -9.09 3.43 22.59
C ILE A 386 -8.73 4.08 23.93
N ILE A 387 -9.60 3.92 24.91
CA ILE A 387 -9.27 4.07 26.32
C ILE A 387 -8.57 2.77 26.72
N GLN A 388 -7.24 2.81 26.80
CA GLN A 388 -6.42 1.67 27.17
C GLN A 388 -6.80 1.16 28.57
N ASP A 389 -6.86 -0.17 28.74
CA ASP A 389 -7.05 -0.77 30.06
C ASP A 389 -5.85 -0.42 30.96
N PRO A 390 -6.07 0.08 32.19
CA PRO A 390 -4.99 0.52 33.08
C PRO A 390 -4.03 -0.59 33.49
N ARG A 391 -4.41 -1.86 33.29
CA ARG A 391 -3.56 -3.03 33.54
C ARG A 391 -2.66 -3.37 32.36
N LEU A 392 -2.96 -2.86 31.16
CA LEU A 392 -2.19 -3.13 29.95
C LEU A 392 -0.87 -2.34 29.99
N LYS A 393 0.25 -3.05 29.96
CA LYS A 393 1.59 -2.47 29.80
C LYS A 393 2.38 -3.27 28.79
N VAL A 394 2.85 -2.60 27.74
CA VAL A 394 3.87 -3.13 26.84
C VAL A 394 5.20 -3.05 27.58
N MET A 395 5.75 -4.20 27.96
CA MET A 395 6.98 -4.26 28.78
C MET A 395 8.24 -4.25 27.92
N ASN A 396 8.21 -4.94 26.78
CA ASN A 396 9.30 -5.00 25.82
C ASN A 396 8.77 -5.46 24.45
N ALA A 397 9.33 -4.96 23.36
CA ALA A 397 9.05 -5.44 22.03
C ALA A 397 10.31 -5.40 21.15
N ALA A 398 10.55 -6.45 20.37
CA ALA A 398 11.73 -6.55 19.52
C ALA A 398 11.46 -7.37 18.26
N CYS A 399 12.17 -7.03 17.18
CA CYS A 399 12.20 -7.80 15.95
C CYS A 399 13.63 -8.18 15.60
N LYS A 400 13.81 -9.36 15.02
CA LYS A 400 15.06 -9.78 14.40
C LYS A 400 14.98 -9.48 12.91
N VAL A 401 15.76 -8.52 12.45
CA VAL A 401 15.83 -8.11 11.05
C VAL A 401 16.82 -9.00 10.30
N THR A 402 16.50 -9.39 9.07
CA THR A 402 17.33 -10.29 8.25
C THR A 402 18.43 -9.52 7.49
N GLY A 403 18.17 -8.26 7.15
CA GLY A 403 19.08 -7.38 6.41
C GLY A 403 19.65 -6.22 7.25
N THR A 404 20.18 -5.21 6.55
CA THR A 404 20.79 -4.01 7.17
C THR A 404 19.78 -2.91 7.49
N SER A 405 18.60 -2.93 6.84
CA SER A 405 17.55 -1.92 7.05
C SER A 405 16.63 -2.32 8.21
N PRO A 406 16.48 -1.50 9.27
CA PRO A 406 15.59 -1.82 10.38
C PRO A 406 14.10 -1.85 9.98
N PHE A 407 13.77 -1.40 8.77
CA PHE A 407 12.42 -1.36 8.21
C PHE A 407 12.12 -2.52 7.24
N GLY A 408 13.09 -3.40 7.01
CA GLY A 408 13.04 -4.46 6.00
C GLY A 408 12.46 -5.79 6.49
N GLU A 409 12.91 -6.87 5.85
CA GLU A 409 12.50 -8.24 6.17
C GLU A 409 12.90 -8.63 7.59
N VAL A 410 12.02 -9.39 8.26
CA VAL A 410 12.24 -9.91 9.61
C VAL A 410 12.27 -11.43 9.60
N SER A 411 13.05 -11.99 10.52
CA SER A 411 13.16 -13.44 10.76
C SER A 411 12.46 -13.89 12.05
N GLY A 412 11.75 -12.99 12.72
CA GLY A 412 11.04 -13.23 13.99
C GLY A 412 10.96 -11.98 14.87
N GLY A 413 10.32 -12.12 16.02
CA GLY A 413 10.10 -11.01 16.94
C GLY A 413 9.24 -11.42 18.12
N THR A 414 9.29 -10.62 19.18
CA THR A 414 8.61 -10.91 20.44
C THR A 414 8.00 -9.63 20.98
N VAL A 415 6.80 -9.73 21.53
CA VAL A 415 6.13 -8.65 22.26
C VAL A 415 5.73 -9.17 23.63
N CYS A 416 6.29 -8.58 24.69
CA CYS A 416 6.01 -8.91 26.08
C CYS A 416 5.00 -7.89 26.63
N ILE A 417 3.83 -8.37 27.04
CA ILE A 417 2.73 -7.53 27.54
C ILE A 417 2.28 -8.05 28.91
N GLU A 418 2.15 -7.15 29.87
CA GLU A 418 1.37 -7.38 31.08
C GLU A 418 -0.06 -6.89 30.82
N GLY A 419 -1.09 -7.70 31.10
CA GLY A 419 -2.47 -7.27 30.93
C GLY A 419 -3.49 -8.28 31.45
N ALA A 420 -4.77 -7.91 31.43
CA ALA A 420 -5.83 -8.79 31.91
C ALA A 420 -6.07 -9.93 30.90
N LEU A 421 -5.76 -11.16 31.33
CA LEU A 421 -5.83 -12.36 30.52
C LEU A 421 -6.88 -13.31 31.07
N ILE A 422 -7.82 -13.72 30.23
CA ILE A 422 -8.80 -14.76 30.57
C ILE A 422 -8.62 -15.97 29.67
N ILE A 423 -9.16 -17.10 30.10
CA ILE A 423 -9.22 -18.32 29.30
C ILE A 423 -10.67 -18.53 28.87
N ALA A 424 -10.91 -18.62 27.57
CA ALA A 424 -12.22 -18.82 26.97
C ALA A 424 -12.19 -20.03 26.04
N LYS A 425 -13.35 -20.65 25.80
CA LYS A 425 -13.45 -21.79 24.88
C LYS A 425 -13.82 -21.29 23.49
N TYR A 426 -13.00 -21.58 22.49
CA TYR A 426 -13.32 -21.23 21.11
C TYR A 426 -14.37 -22.21 20.56
N THR A 427 -15.32 -21.68 19.80
CA THR A 427 -16.32 -22.48 19.09
C THR A 427 -16.59 -21.94 17.69
N CYS A 428 -16.64 -22.85 16.73
CA CYS A 428 -17.03 -22.56 15.35
C CYS A 428 -17.85 -23.74 14.86
N SER A 429 -19.15 -23.54 14.62
CA SER A 429 -20.00 -24.57 14.00
C SER A 429 -20.30 -24.20 12.55
N LEU A 430 -20.38 -25.23 11.69
CA LEU A 430 -20.81 -25.10 10.29
C LEU A 430 -22.18 -24.42 10.15
N HIS A 431 -23.00 -24.41 11.21
CA HIS A 431 -24.32 -23.77 11.24
C HIS A 431 -24.32 -22.32 11.74
N LEU A 432 -23.33 -21.91 12.54
CA LEU A 432 -23.30 -20.59 13.18
C LEU A 432 -22.77 -19.48 12.28
N ALA A 433 -22.13 -19.82 11.16
CA ALA A 433 -21.54 -18.90 10.17
C ALA A 433 -20.57 -17.83 10.73
N ARG A 434 -20.34 -17.77 12.05
CA ARG A 434 -19.54 -16.77 12.78
C ARG A 434 -18.80 -17.47 13.92
N PRO A 435 -17.46 -17.44 13.94
CA PRO A 435 -16.67 -18.01 15.03
C PRO A 435 -16.87 -17.17 16.30
N GLN A 436 -16.85 -17.85 17.45
CA GLN A 436 -17.11 -17.24 18.75
C GLN A 436 -16.15 -17.76 19.82
N VAL A 437 -16.02 -17.00 20.90
CA VAL A 437 -15.46 -17.50 22.16
C VAL A 437 -16.53 -17.50 23.25
N LEU A 438 -16.48 -18.52 24.09
CA LEU A 438 -17.40 -18.74 25.21
C LEU A 438 -16.66 -18.52 26.52
N TYR A 439 -17.21 -17.64 27.37
CA TYR A 439 -16.74 -17.41 28.73
C TYR A 439 -17.92 -17.55 29.69
N GLY A 440 -17.91 -18.62 30.50
CA GLY A 440 -19.08 -19.01 31.29
C GLY A 440 -20.27 -19.35 30.39
N THR A 441 -21.36 -18.59 30.50
CA THR A 441 -22.57 -18.72 29.67
C THR A 441 -22.67 -17.67 28.56
N GLU A 442 -21.70 -16.76 28.49
CA GLU A 442 -21.70 -15.65 27.51
C GLU A 442 -20.87 -16.03 26.29
N ALA A 443 -21.26 -15.49 25.14
CA ALA A 443 -20.60 -15.70 23.85
C ALA A 443 -20.31 -14.35 23.19
N SER A 444 -19.18 -14.25 22.48
CA SER A 444 -18.84 -13.08 21.68
C SER A 444 -18.19 -13.49 20.38
N GLU A 445 -18.49 -12.75 19.31
CA GLU A 445 -17.96 -12.97 17.96
C GLU A 445 -16.48 -12.61 17.90
N VAL A 446 -15.75 -13.35 17.08
CA VAL A 446 -14.30 -13.17 16.93
C VAL A 446 -13.89 -13.08 15.47
N HIS A 447 -12.80 -12.35 15.23
CA HIS A 447 -12.13 -12.29 13.94
C HIS A 447 -10.88 -13.15 14.02
N ILE A 448 -10.83 -14.24 13.25
CA ILE A 448 -9.71 -15.20 13.31
C ILE A 448 -8.67 -14.90 12.23
N ASP A 449 -7.40 -14.94 12.64
CA ASP A 449 -6.24 -14.68 11.78
C ASP A 449 -5.79 -15.93 11.01
N ILE A 450 -6.07 -17.13 11.56
CA ILE A 450 -5.54 -18.41 11.07
C ILE A 450 -6.64 -19.21 10.37
N TRP A 451 -6.40 -19.56 9.12
CA TRP A 451 -7.11 -20.61 8.39
C TRP A 451 -6.07 -21.46 7.69
N GLU A 452 -6.11 -22.79 7.78
CA GLU A 452 -5.19 -23.62 6.99
C GLU A 452 -5.87 -23.98 5.68
N PRO A 453 -5.21 -23.87 4.51
CA PRO A 453 -5.77 -24.37 3.27
C PRO A 453 -6.06 -25.88 3.40
N GLY A 454 -7.34 -26.25 3.41
CA GLY A 454 -7.77 -27.65 3.58
C GLY A 454 -8.13 -28.07 5.01
N GLU A 455 -7.89 -27.23 6.03
CA GLU A 455 -8.47 -27.42 7.37
C GLU A 455 -9.39 -26.24 7.71
N PRO A 456 -10.71 -26.45 7.86
CA PRO A 456 -11.61 -25.38 8.23
C PRO A 456 -11.22 -24.74 9.57
N ALA A 457 -11.80 -23.58 9.94
CA ALA A 457 -11.74 -22.99 11.29
C ALA A 457 -12.09 -23.95 12.46
N GLU A 458 -12.40 -25.20 12.16
CA GLU A 458 -12.44 -26.35 13.06
C GLU A 458 -11.13 -26.62 13.81
N VAL A 459 -9.95 -26.16 13.36
CA VAL A 459 -8.66 -26.41 14.04
C VAL A 459 -8.68 -25.96 15.51
N LEU A 460 -9.36 -24.86 15.82
CA LEU A 460 -9.48 -24.36 17.19
C LEU A 460 -10.79 -24.80 17.86
N ASN A 461 -11.71 -25.45 17.15
CA ASN A 461 -13.05 -25.71 17.66
C ASN A 461 -13.01 -26.60 18.91
N GLY A 462 -13.49 -26.06 20.02
CA GLY A 462 -13.46 -26.70 21.32
C GLY A 462 -12.15 -26.51 22.10
N GLU A 463 -11.11 -25.92 21.51
CA GLU A 463 -9.87 -25.58 22.20
C GLU A 463 -10.06 -24.41 23.17
N MET A 464 -9.22 -24.36 24.20
CA MET A 464 -9.11 -23.19 25.08
C MET A 464 -8.16 -22.16 24.45
N VAL A 465 -8.65 -20.94 24.32
CA VAL A 465 -7.89 -19.77 23.86
C VAL A 465 -7.76 -18.76 25.00
N PHE A 466 -6.81 -17.86 24.88
CA PHE A 466 -6.57 -16.81 25.85
C PHE A 466 -6.97 -15.47 25.27
N CYS A 467 -7.77 -14.70 25.98
CA CYS A 467 -8.18 -13.36 25.55
C CYS A 467 -7.45 -12.31 26.39
N LEU A 468 -6.62 -11.48 25.75
CA LEU A 468 -5.85 -10.41 26.39
C LEU A 468 -6.52 -9.06 26.11
N LEU A 469 -7.07 -8.41 27.13
CA LEU A 469 -7.77 -7.14 27.00
C LEU A 469 -6.81 -5.97 26.79
N PHE A 470 -7.06 -5.16 25.77
CA PHE A 470 -6.29 -3.94 25.48
C PHE A 470 -6.99 -2.67 25.97
N GLY A 471 -8.31 -2.61 25.91
CA GLY A 471 -9.05 -1.41 26.29
C GLY A 471 -10.45 -1.39 25.71
N MET A 472 -11.03 -0.20 25.64
CA MET A 472 -12.35 0.04 25.08
C MET A 472 -12.37 1.24 24.15
N SER A 473 -13.19 1.19 23.10
CA SER A 473 -13.49 2.36 22.28
C SER A 473 -14.32 3.39 23.04
N GLY A 474 -14.05 4.68 22.84
CA GLY A 474 -14.78 5.75 23.51
C GLY A 474 -16.21 5.98 23.01
N TYR A 475 -16.54 5.54 21.79
CA TYR A 475 -17.81 5.89 21.12
C TYR A 475 -18.93 4.85 21.33
N ASN A 476 -18.59 3.56 21.25
CA ASN A 476 -19.53 2.43 21.44
C ASN A 476 -19.24 1.61 22.72
N PHE A 477 -18.25 1.99 23.53
CA PHE A 477 -17.82 1.26 24.75
C PHE A 477 -17.56 -0.23 24.49
N ALA A 478 -17.12 -0.55 23.27
CA ALA A 478 -16.80 -1.90 22.87
C ALA A 478 -15.41 -2.27 23.41
N GLY A 479 -15.28 -3.47 23.97
CA GLY A 479 -14.00 -3.96 24.48
C GLY A 479 -13.17 -4.60 23.38
N HIS A 480 -11.87 -4.32 23.34
CA HIS A 480 -10.95 -4.85 22.34
C HIS A 480 -9.92 -5.76 22.99
N ALA A 481 -9.85 -7.01 22.53
CA ALA A 481 -8.91 -8.00 23.05
C ALA A 481 -8.24 -8.79 21.93
N LEU A 482 -7.01 -9.26 22.18
CA LEU A 482 -6.36 -10.24 21.32
C LEU A 482 -6.74 -11.66 21.73
N ILE A 483 -6.86 -12.53 20.74
CA ILE A 483 -7.03 -13.96 20.95
C ILE A 483 -5.67 -14.63 20.73
N LEU A 484 -5.24 -15.39 21.72
CA LEU A 484 -3.93 -16.00 21.79
C LEU A 484 -4.05 -17.52 21.98
N LYS A 485 -3.17 -18.27 21.33
CA LYS A 485 -2.96 -19.71 21.55
C LYS A 485 -1.62 -19.93 22.24
N ALA A 486 -1.61 -20.67 23.33
CA ALA A 486 -0.38 -21.03 24.02
C ALA A 486 0.46 -21.99 23.17
N VAL A 487 1.76 -21.73 23.08
CA VAL A 487 2.75 -22.57 22.38
C VAL A 487 3.92 -22.97 23.29
N GLY A 488 3.92 -22.48 24.52
CA GLY A 488 4.92 -22.78 25.56
C GLY A 488 4.51 -22.13 26.88
N VAL A 489 5.38 -22.24 27.88
CA VAL A 489 5.16 -21.59 29.19
C VAL A 489 5.25 -20.08 29.02
N ASN A 490 4.12 -19.39 29.20
CA ASN A 490 3.98 -17.93 29.01
C ASN A 490 4.35 -17.42 27.60
N VAL A 491 4.38 -18.32 26.61
CA VAL A 491 4.66 -18.02 25.20
C VAL A 491 3.41 -18.31 24.37
N TYR A 492 2.98 -17.33 23.60
CA TYR A 492 1.72 -17.35 22.88
C TYR A 492 1.92 -16.94 21.43
N ARG A 493 1.03 -17.43 20.57
CA ARG A 493 0.83 -16.90 19.21
C ARG A 493 -0.51 -16.19 19.16
N ARG A 494 -0.56 -15.04 18.51
CA ARG A 494 -1.82 -14.38 18.18
C ARG A 494 -2.55 -15.20 17.12
N VAL A 495 -3.83 -15.46 17.35
CA VAL A 495 -4.70 -16.23 16.45
C VAL A 495 -5.97 -15.49 16.05
N GLY A 496 -6.23 -14.32 16.64
CA GLY A 496 -7.38 -13.51 16.27
C GLY A 496 -7.55 -12.26 17.13
N TYR A 497 -8.70 -11.63 16.95
CA TYR A 497 -9.15 -10.42 17.59
C TYR A 497 -10.59 -10.63 18.09
N LEU A 498 -10.89 -10.10 19.27
CA LEU A 498 -12.18 -10.21 19.94
C LEU A 498 -12.74 -8.80 20.16
N ASN A 499 -13.97 -8.61 19.67
CA ASN A 499 -14.79 -7.43 19.94
C ASN A 499 -15.87 -7.81 20.98
N LEU A 500 -15.89 -7.10 22.11
CA LEU A 500 -16.81 -7.35 23.23
C LEU A 500 -17.91 -6.29 23.25
N ASP A 501 -19.15 -6.71 23.01
CA ASP A 501 -20.31 -5.83 23.11
C ASP A 501 -20.57 -5.42 24.57
N SER A 502 -20.17 -4.18 24.89
CA SER A 502 -20.52 -3.36 26.05
C SER A 502 -20.81 -4.11 27.37
N LYS A 503 -19.76 -4.72 27.93
CA LYS A 503 -19.49 -4.88 29.36
C LYS A 503 -18.21 -5.69 29.49
N LEU A 504 -17.10 -5.05 29.86
CA LEU A 504 -15.83 -5.70 30.21
C LEU A 504 -15.91 -6.65 31.42
N ARG A 505 -17.12 -7.13 31.78
CA ARG A 505 -17.42 -8.03 32.91
C ARG A 505 -16.57 -9.29 32.88
N TRP A 506 -16.22 -9.78 31.69
CA TRP A 506 -15.33 -10.93 31.55
C TRP A 506 -13.98 -10.71 32.25
N PHE A 507 -13.54 -9.45 32.32
CA PHE A 507 -12.26 -9.02 32.84
C PHE A 507 -12.37 -8.35 34.23
N ASP A 508 -13.55 -8.32 34.83
CA ASP A 508 -13.73 -7.78 36.18
C ASP A 508 -12.93 -8.63 37.18
N ASN A 509 -12.16 -7.96 38.05
CA ASN A 509 -11.29 -8.58 39.06
C ASN A 509 -10.19 -9.51 38.51
N VAL A 510 -9.91 -9.47 37.20
CA VAL A 510 -8.79 -10.22 36.60
C VAL A 510 -7.47 -9.53 36.94
N ILE A 511 -6.57 -10.29 37.57
CA ILE A 511 -5.21 -9.86 37.90
C ILE A 511 -4.36 -9.86 36.62
N PRO A 512 -3.49 -8.85 36.41
CA PRO A 512 -2.63 -8.81 35.22
C PRO A 512 -1.69 -10.02 35.15
N PHE A 513 -1.47 -10.50 33.92
CA PHE A 513 -0.58 -11.62 33.62
C PHE A 513 0.40 -11.23 32.51
N VAL A 514 1.63 -11.72 32.60
CA VAL A 514 2.67 -11.46 31.59
C VAL A 514 2.63 -12.50 30.49
N VAL A 515 2.39 -12.05 29.26
CA VAL A 515 2.40 -12.87 28.05
C VAL A 515 3.55 -12.46 27.13
N ASN A 516 4.22 -13.45 26.54
CA ASN A 516 5.18 -13.23 25.45
C ASN A 516 4.55 -13.71 24.15
N ILE A 517 4.28 -12.79 23.23
CA ILE A 517 3.67 -13.09 21.93
C ILE A 517 4.78 -13.16 20.89
N ILE A 518 4.86 -14.26 20.14
CA ILE A 518 5.91 -14.53 19.14
C ILE A 518 5.39 -14.48 17.70
#